data_AF-A0A261A719-F1
#
_entry.id   AF-A0A261A719-F1
#
_cell.length_a   1.000
_cell.length_b   1.000
_cell.length_c   1.000
_cell.angle_alpha   90.00
_cell.angle_beta   90.00
_cell.angle_gamma   90.00
#
_symmetry.space_group_name_H-M   'P 1'
#
loop_
_entity.id
_entity.type
_entity.pdbx_description
1 polymer ?
#
loop_
_entity_poly.entity_id
_entity_poly.type
_entity_poly.pdbx_seq_one_letter_code
_entity_poly.pdbx_strand_id
1 'polypeptide(L)'
;MFAWFSSLLYKLLLYSLLLVLTYLIPALEDFLGNRRFSKRTARRRPLQPPECEICLLEYSDTVIPRVLSCGHSLCHDCMYQMVVTCTISCPFCRKTTWTMGKFKWFSNFTKNCSVVDILEDTEDEDETVPEQVEILAQNNNFDLPTTPPDLITLVMAIWNTILLTKCLTSISKIWLQKDYNQLYDSRGSQCGFCLIDYSESPESRNPRILTRCGHSLCGNCVQKLIGFYRYIFCPFCDTISIETPKNYLLLEMIK
;
A
#
# COMPACT_ATOMS: atom_id res chain seq x y z
N MET A 1 49.80 -27.28 -1.99
CA MET A 1 49.00 -26.61 -3.03
C MET A 1 47.55 -26.29 -2.60
N PHE A 2 47.05 -26.81 -1.46
CA PHE A 2 45.65 -26.59 -1.02
C PHE A 2 45.40 -25.35 -0.14
N ALA A 3 46.44 -24.78 0.50
CA ALA A 3 46.27 -23.62 1.39
C ALA A 3 46.01 -22.28 0.65
N TRP A 4 46.38 -22.17 -0.62
CA TRP A 4 46.20 -20.94 -1.41
C TRP A 4 44.78 -20.75 -1.95
N PHE A 5 44.09 -21.84 -2.30
CA PHE A 5 42.71 -21.79 -2.78
C PHE A 5 41.72 -21.32 -1.71
N SER A 6 41.98 -21.65 -0.44
CA SER A 6 41.18 -21.19 0.71
C SER A 6 41.26 -19.67 0.93
N SER A 7 42.40 -19.04 0.63
CA SER A 7 42.60 -17.60 0.84
C SER A 7 41.88 -16.76 -0.21
N LEU A 8 41.89 -17.22 -1.48
CA LEU A 8 41.21 -16.52 -2.56
C LEU A 8 39.68 -16.62 -2.43
N LEU A 9 39.16 -17.79 -2.07
CA LEU A 9 37.73 -17.99 -1.85
C LEU A 9 37.22 -17.16 -0.65
N TYR A 10 37.99 -17.11 0.45
CA TYR A 10 37.68 -16.26 1.60
C TYR A 10 37.64 -14.77 1.22
N LYS A 11 38.62 -14.30 0.43
CA LYS A 11 38.64 -12.91 -0.06
C LYS A 11 37.47 -12.59 -0.99
N LEU A 12 37.08 -13.52 -1.86
CA LEU A 12 35.93 -13.35 -2.75
C LEU A 12 34.60 -13.35 -1.98
N LEU A 13 34.45 -14.21 -0.98
CA LEU A 13 33.29 -14.21 -0.09
C LEU A 13 33.21 -12.92 0.74
N LEU A 14 34.33 -12.47 1.31
CA LEU A 14 34.40 -11.21 2.06
C LEU A 14 34.08 -10.01 1.17
N TYR A 15 34.56 -10.01 -0.08
CA TYR A 15 34.26 -8.96 -1.06
C TYR A 15 32.78 -8.98 -1.49
N SER A 16 32.21 -10.16 -1.70
CA SER A 16 30.77 -10.30 -1.98
C SER A 16 29.90 -9.84 -0.82
N LEU A 17 30.29 -10.15 0.44
CA LEU A 17 29.60 -9.69 1.63
C LEU A 17 29.74 -8.17 1.79
N LEU A 18 30.92 -7.61 1.54
CA LEU A 18 31.15 -6.17 1.53
C LEU A 18 30.30 -5.47 0.48
N LEU A 19 30.20 -6.00 -0.75
CA LEU A 19 29.30 -5.48 -1.78
C LEU A 19 27.84 -5.55 -1.35
N VAL A 20 27.40 -6.70 -0.83
CA VAL A 20 26.04 -6.88 -0.31
C VAL A 20 25.75 -5.83 0.78
N LEU A 21 26.66 -5.64 1.74
CA LEU A 21 26.51 -4.64 2.80
C LEU A 21 26.54 -3.19 2.26
N THR A 22 27.45 -2.84 1.35
CA THR A 22 27.54 -1.47 0.80
C THR A 22 26.35 -1.10 -0.08
N TYR A 23 25.67 -2.06 -0.70
CA TYR A 23 24.47 -1.80 -1.53
C TYR A 23 23.15 -1.99 -0.77
N LEU A 24 23.08 -2.88 0.23
CA LEU A 24 21.85 -3.07 1.03
C LEU A 24 21.71 -2.07 2.17
N ILE A 25 22.79 -1.60 2.79
CA ILE A 25 22.71 -0.67 3.92
C ILE A 25 22.13 0.69 3.50
N PRO A 26 22.55 1.33 2.38
CA PRO A 26 21.93 2.58 1.93
C PRO A 26 20.44 2.39 1.54
N ALA A 27 20.08 1.22 0.99
CA ALA A 27 18.69 0.89 0.67
C ALA A 27 17.84 0.69 1.95
N LEU A 28 18.43 0.20 3.04
CA LEU A 28 17.82 0.09 4.36
C LEU A 28 17.74 1.45 5.08
N GLU A 29 18.76 2.29 4.95
CA GLU A 29 18.78 3.64 5.53
C GLU A 29 17.78 4.58 4.82
N ASP A 30 17.62 4.50 3.50
CA ASP A 30 16.53 5.20 2.78
C ASP A 30 15.14 4.68 3.19
N PHE A 31 15.05 3.40 3.57
CA PHE A 31 13.80 2.77 4.02
C PHE A 31 13.44 3.12 5.48
N LEU A 32 14.44 3.29 6.35
CA LEU A 32 14.27 3.61 7.77
C LEU A 32 14.35 5.12 8.09
N GLY A 33 15.07 5.89 7.29
CA GLY A 33 15.53 7.24 7.60
C GLY A 33 14.50 8.37 7.46
N ASN A 34 13.23 8.09 7.20
CA ASN A 34 12.25 9.15 6.96
C ASN A 34 10.88 8.96 7.62
N ARG A 35 10.85 8.48 8.88
CA ARG A 35 9.66 8.59 9.73
C ARG A 35 9.88 9.57 10.88
N ARG A 36 9.79 10.88 10.59
CA ARG A 36 9.46 11.85 11.64
C ARG A 36 7.97 11.75 11.92
N PHE A 37 7.59 10.91 12.88
CA PHE A 37 6.25 10.91 13.45
C PHE A 37 6.05 12.21 14.22
N SER A 38 5.40 13.18 13.60
CA SER A 38 4.85 14.35 14.30
C SER A 38 3.41 14.02 14.66
N LYS A 39 3.15 13.72 15.93
CA LYS A 39 1.79 13.67 16.48
C LYS A 39 1.24 15.10 16.47
N ARG A 40 0.62 15.52 15.38
CA ARG A 40 -0.17 16.75 15.33
C ARG A 40 -1.61 16.41 15.66
N THR A 41 -1.95 16.47 16.94
CA THR A 41 -3.33 16.47 17.42
C THR A 41 -3.96 17.83 17.13
N ALA A 42 -4.50 18.01 15.92
CA ALA A 42 -5.51 19.02 15.65
C ALA A 42 -6.80 18.27 15.33
N ARG A 43 -7.84 18.43 16.18
CA ARG A 43 -9.21 17.98 15.85
C ARG A 43 -9.66 18.78 14.62
N ARG A 44 -9.67 18.16 13.44
CA ARG A 44 -10.36 18.72 12.27
C ARG A 44 -11.81 18.23 12.31
N ARG A 45 -12.73 19.05 11.78
CA ARG A 45 -14.17 18.77 11.75
C ARG A 45 -14.43 17.42 11.02
N PRO A 46 -15.52 16.71 11.35
CA PRO A 46 -15.97 15.57 10.57
C PRO A 46 -16.05 15.96 9.10
N LEU A 47 -15.41 15.19 8.22
CA LEU A 47 -15.58 15.35 6.79
C LEU A 47 -17.04 14.96 6.50
N GLN A 48 -17.84 15.87 5.93
CA GLN A 48 -19.16 15.49 5.46
C GLN A 48 -18.99 14.41 4.37
N PRO A 49 -19.80 13.35 4.39
CA PRO A 49 -19.71 12.31 3.37
C PRO A 49 -19.96 12.97 2.01
N PRO A 50 -19.06 12.79 1.02
CA PRO A 50 -19.27 13.37 -0.29
C PRO A 50 -20.47 12.71 -0.96
N GLU A 51 -21.06 13.42 -1.92
CA GLU A 51 -22.17 12.92 -2.72
C GLU A 51 -21.71 12.52 -4.13
N CYS A 52 -22.47 11.64 -4.77
CA CYS A 52 -22.31 11.43 -6.20
C CYS A 52 -22.87 12.62 -6.98
N GLU A 53 -22.04 13.35 -7.71
CA GLU A 53 -22.44 14.51 -8.54
C GLU A 53 -23.49 14.22 -9.63
N ILE A 54 -23.85 12.95 -9.87
CA ILE A 54 -24.87 12.57 -10.86
C ILE A 54 -26.24 12.34 -10.22
N CYS A 55 -26.33 11.58 -9.13
CA CYS A 55 -27.60 11.28 -8.45
C CYS A 55 -27.81 12.06 -7.16
N LEU A 56 -26.82 12.82 -6.70
CA LEU A 56 -26.83 13.63 -5.47
C LEU A 56 -27.14 12.81 -4.22
N LEU A 57 -26.76 11.53 -4.23
CA LEU A 57 -26.84 10.67 -3.05
C LEU A 57 -25.47 10.64 -2.36
N GLU A 58 -25.49 10.78 -1.04
CA GLU A 58 -24.31 10.60 -0.19
C GLU A 58 -23.72 9.20 -0.40
N TYR A 59 -22.39 9.12 -0.48
CA TYR A 59 -21.72 7.83 -0.56
C TYR A 59 -21.83 7.09 0.79
N SER A 60 -22.10 5.79 0.72
CA SER A 60 -22.24 4.90 1.87
C SER A 60 -21.84 3.47 1.50
N ASP A 61 -22.04 2.52 2.41
CA ASP A 61 -22.01 1.08 2.17
C ASP A 61 -22.83 0.60 0.96
N THR A 62 -23.96 1.26 0.68
CA THR A 62 -24.87 0.97 -0.44
C THR A 62 -24.60 1.84 -1.66
N VAL A 63 -24.35 3.15 -1.45
CA VAL A 63 -23.98 4.08 -2.52
C VAL A 63 -22.46 4.07 -2.64
N ILE A 64 -21.92 3.07 -3.35
CA ILE A 64 -20.47 2.83 -3.38
C ILE A 64 -19.79 3.67 -4.48
N PRO A 65 -18.76 4.50 -4.16
CA PRO A 65 -17.98 5.21 -5.16
C PRO A 65 -17.10 4.25 -5.97
N ARG A 66 -17.22 4.32 -7.29
CA ARG A 66 -16.44 3.56 -8.26
C ARG A 66 -15.61 4.48 -9.15
N VAL A 67 -14.42 4.03 -9.54
CA VAL A 67 -13.39 4.85 -10.16
C VAL A 67 -13.30 4.58 -11.66
N LEU A 68 -13.28 5.65 -12.47
CA LEU A 68 -12.99 5.61 -13.90
C LEU A 68 -11.47 5.68 -14.16
N SER A 69 -11.00 5.31 -15.36
CA SER A 69 -9.56 5.34 -15.71
C SER A 69 -8.93 6.74 -15.60
N CYS A 70 -9.76 7.78 -15.66
CA CYS A 70 -9.33 9.16 -15.46
C CYS A 70 -9.18 9.59 -14.00
N GLY A 71 -9.61 8.76 -13.04
CA GLY A 71 -9.55 9.04 -11.60
C GLY A 71 -10.76 9.76 -10.99
N HIS A 72 -11.76 10.12 -11.81
CA HIS A 72 -13.05 10.58 -11.28
C HIS A 72 -13.86 9.39 -10.76
N SER A 73 -14.67 9.64 -9.74
CA SER A 73 -15.55 8.63 -9.15
C SER A 73 -17.02 8.93 -9.40
N LEU A 74 -17.82 7.89 -9.52
CA LEU A 74 -19.29 7.91 -9.65
C LEU A 74 -19.85 6.80 -8.77
N CYS A 75 -21.10 6.91 -8.30
CA CYS A 75 -21.73 5.77 -7.62
C CYS A 75 -21.92 4.60 -8.60
N HIS A 76 -21.96 3.39 -8.03
CA HIS A 76 -22.08 2.17 -8.80
C HIS A 76 -23.26 2.17 -9.78
N ASP A 77 -24.42 2.65 -9.33
CA ASP A 77 -25.65 2.64 -10.12
C ASP A 77 -25.61 3.63 -11.28
N CYS A 78 -25.15 4.87 -11.04
CA CYS A 78 -24.93 5.84 -12.10
C CYS A 78 -23.93 5.31 -13.13
N MET A 79 -22.82 4.72 -12.66
CA MET A 79 -21.81 4.18 -13.56
C MET A 79 -22.36 3.04 -14.42
N TYR A 80 -23.20 2.17 -13.85
CA TYR A 80 -23.88 1.10 -14.58
C TYR A 80 -24.85 1.63 -15.65
N GLN A 81 -25.64 2.66 -15.33
CA GLN A 81 -26.57 3.27 -16.27
C GLN A 81 -25.84 3.93 -17.46
N MET A 82 -24.65 4.49 -17.23
CA MET A 82 -23.84 5.17 -18.24
C MET A 82 -23.04 4.23 -19.16
N VAL A 83 -23.02 2.92 -18.92
CA VAL A 83 -22.34 1.96 -19.82
C VAL A 83 -23.04 1.92 -21.17
N VAL A 84 -22.31 2.31 -22.21
CA VAL A 84 -22.71 2.13 -23.60
C VAL A 84 -21.81 1.09 -24.22
N THR A 85 -22.39 -0.07 -24.57
CA THR A 85 -21.69 -1.28 -25.03
C THR A 85 -20.64 -1.76 -24.02
N CYS A 86 -19.38 -1.35 -24.19
CA CYS A 86 -18.22 -1.70 -23.35
C CYS A 86 -17.42 -0.47 -22.93
N THR A 87 -18.02 0.72 -22.94
CA THR A 87 -17.34 1.98 -22.64
C THR A 87 -18.19 2.87 -21.75
N ILE A 88 -17.51 3.73 -20.99
CA ILE A 88 -18.12 4.83 -20.23
C ILE A 88 -17.31 6.09 -20.54
N SER A 89 -17.98 7.15 -20.94
CA SER A 89 -17.37 8.48 -21.04
C SER A 89 -17.54 9.22 -19.74
N CYS A 90 -16.44 9.66 -19.14
CA CYS A 90 -16.47 10.43 -17.89
C CYS A 90 -17.29 11.72 -18.09
N PRO A 91 -18.31 12.01 -17.25
CA PRO A 91 -19.13 13.21 -17.41
C PRO A 91 -18.33 14.50 -17.13
N PHE A 92 -17.30 14.42 -16.28
CA PHE A 92 -16.51 15.57 -15.84
C PHE A 92 -15.39 15.96 -16.83
N CYS A 93 -14.67 14.97 -17.37
CA CYS A 93 -13.48 15.22 -18.20
C CYS A 93 -13.54 14.57 -19.60
N ARG A 94 -14.65 13.92 -19.94
CA ARG A 94 -14.91 13.26 -21.25
C ARG A 94 -13.94 12.16 -21.65
N LYS A 95 -13.00 11.75 -20.80
CA LYS A 95 -12.13 10.60 -21.03
C LYS A 95 -12.92 9.30 -20.99
N THR A 96 -12.65 8.41 -21.93
CA THR A 96 -13.33 7.11 -22.04
C THR A 96 -12.63 6.05 -21.19
N THR A 97 -13.40 5.31 -20.41
CA THR A 97 -12.98 4.12 -19.69
C THR A 97 -13.55 2.89 -20.37
N TRP A 98 -12.68 1.92 -20.69
CA TRP A 98 -13.08 0.62 -21.23
C TRP A 98 -13.54 -0.31 -20.12
N THR A 99 -14.59 -1.10 -20.38
CA THR A 99 -15.22 -2.00 -19.42
C THR A 99 -15.57 -3.32 -20.11
N MET A 100 -15.93 -4.38 -19.37
CA MET A 100 -16.43 -5.63 -19.96
C MET A 100 -17.94 -5.56 -20.32
N GLY A 101 -18.50 -4.36 -20.44
CA GLY A 101 -19.93 -4.15 -20.70
C GLY A 101 -20.83 -4.61 -19.55
N LYS A 102 -22.14 -4.59 -19.73
CA LYS A 102 -23.10 -4.91 -18.63
C LYS A 102 -23.09 -6.38 -18.17
N PHE A 103 -22.42 -7.27 -18.91
CA PHE A 103 -22.41 -8.71 -18.64
C PHE A 103 -21.60 -9.15 -17.40
N LYS A 104 -20.75 -8.28 -16.83
CA LYS A 104 -19.93 -8.60 -15.63
C LYS A 104 -20.05 -7.53 -14.53
N TRP A 105 -21.29 -7.21 -14.15
CA TRP A 105 -21.64 -6.06 -13.33
C TRP A 105 -20.95 -6.00 -11.93
N PHE A 106 -20.83 -7.12 -11.21
CA PHE A 106 -20.30 -7.15 -9.84
C PHE A 106 -18.79 -6.82 -9.71
N SER A 107 -18.01 -7.05 -10.75
CA SER A 107 -16.54 -6.90 -10.72
C SER A 107 -15.99 -5.91 -11.74
N ASN A 108 -16.85 -5.19 -12.45
CA ASN A 108 -16.43 -4.35 -13.57
C ASN A 108 -15.75 -3.05 -13.14
N PHE A 109 -16.04 -2.61 -11.93
CA PHE A 109 -15.76 -1.25 -11.51
C PHE A 109 -14.96 -1.26 -10.23
N THR A 110 -13.79 -0.65 -10.25
CA THR A 110 -12.92 -0.55 -9.08
C THR A 110 -13.57 0.35 -8.05
N LYS A 111 -13.73 -0.11 -6.80
CA LYS A 111 -14.18 0.74 -5.68
C LYS A 111 -13.11 1.81 -5.40
N ASN A 112 -13.48 2.97 -4.88
CA ASN A 112 -12.51 3.93 -4.35
C ASN A 112 -12.20 3.57 -2.89
N CYS A 113 -11.28 2.62 -2.66
CA CYS A 113 -10.97 2.11 -1.31
C CYS A 113 -10.67 3.25 -0.34
N SER A 114 -9.87 4.24 -0.75
CA SER A 114 -9.52 5.36 0.14
C SER A 114 -10.70 6.20 0.61
N VAL A 115 -11.80 6.26 -0.14
CA VAL A 115 -13.01 6.97 0.29
C VAL A 115 -13.90 6.05 1.11
N VAL A 116 -14.01 4.77 0.72
CA VAL A 116 -14.77 3.76 1.47
C VAL A 116 -14.19 3.62 2.89
N ASP A 117 -12.86 3.51 3.01
CA ASP A 117 -12.18 3.41 4.30
C ASP A 117 -12.50 4.63 5.20
N ILE A 118 -12.57 5.84 4.64
CA ILE A 118 -12.95 7.06 5.39
C ILE A 118 -14.40 7.00 5.89
N LEU A 119 -15.30 6.42 5.10
CA LEU A 119 -16.73 6.38 5.43
C LEU A 119 -17.03 5.31 6.49
N GLU A 120 -16.37 4.15 6.41
CA GLU A 120 -16.52 3.07 7.40
C GLU A 120 -16.05 3.52 8.80
N ASP A 121 -15.02 4.37 8.89
CA ASP A 121 -14.51 4.91 10.17
C ASP A 121 -15.50 5.88 10.88
N THR A 122 -16.57 6.33 10.22
CA THR A 122 -17.55 7.28 10.79
C THR A 122 -18.75 6.62 11.47
N GLU A 123 -18.92 5.31 11.35
CA GLU A 123 -20.09 4.57 11.88
C GLU A 123 -19.86 3.97 13.29
N ASP A 124 -18.64 4.06 13.84
CA ASP A 124 -18.25 3.48 15.14
C ASP A 124 -18.22 4.50 16.32
N GLU A 125 -19.06 5.53 16.32
CA GLU A 125 -19.33 6.35 17.52
C GLU A 125 -20.54 5.84 18.31
N ASP A 126 -20.52 4.59 18.77
CA ASP A 126 -21.24 4.16 19.99
C ASP A 126 -20.92 2.69 20.33
N GLU A 127 -19.68 2.37 20.70
CA GLU A 127 -19.44 1.18 21.53
C GLU A 127 -18.26 1.42 22.49
N THR A 128 -18.59 1.33 23.78
CA THR A 128 -17.67 1.48 24.91
C THR A 128 -16.54 0.45 24.83
N VAL A 129 -15.32 0.88 24.55
CA VAL A 129 -14.12 0.05 24.60
C VAL A 129 -13.85 -0.40 26.05
N PRO A 130 -13.90 -1.70 26.38
CA PRO A 130 -13.36 -2.19 27.64
C PRO A 130 -11.84 -2.27 27.54
N GLU A 131 -11.22 -1.82 28.62
CA GLU A 131 -9.80 -1.78 28.88
C GLU A 131 -9.17 -3.19 28.88
N GLN A 132 -7.91 -3.25 28.42
CA GLN A 132 -6.88 -4.26 28.70
C GLN A 132 -6.86 -5.55 27.85
N VAL A 133 -5.81 -5.66 27.02
CA VAL A 133 -5.13 -6.95 26.82
C VAL A 133 -3.63 -6.74 26.88
N GLU A 134 -3.09 -7.06 28.05
CA GLU A 134 -1.68 -7.37 28.30
C GLU A 134 -1.36 -8.70 27.59
N ILE A 135 -0.33 -8.76 26.73
CA ILE A 135 0.19 -10.05 26.25
C ILE A 135 1.63 -10.23 26.73
N LEU A 136 1.74 -11.17 27.65
CA LEU A 136 2.94 -11.75 28.22
C LEU A 136 3.82 -12.36 27.13
N ALA A 137 5.10 -12.01 27.16
CA ALA A 137 6.15 -12.76 26.51
C ALA A 137 6.24 -14.15 27.15
N GLN A 138 6.08 -15.21 26.36
CA GLN A 138 6.45 -16.56 26.78
C GLN A 138 7.64 -17.05 25.96
N ASN A 139 8.67 -17.40 26.73
CA ASN A 139 9.96 -17.95 26.35
C ASN A 139 9.79 -19.29 25.62
N ASN A 140 10.61 -19.50 24.60
CA ASN A 140 11.02 -20.86 24.22
C ASN A 140 12.54 -20.92 24.27
N ASN A 141 13.04 -21.65 25.29
CA ASN A 141 14.41 -22.16 25.29
C ASN A 141 14.58 -23.05 24.05
N PHE A 142 15.57 -22.74 23.22
CA PHE A 142 16.01 -23.64 22.17
C PHE A 142 17.50 -23.89 22.37
N ASP A 143 17.83 -25.09 22.84
CA ASP A 143 19.21 -25.53 23.03
C ASP A 143 19.93 -25.64 21.68
N LEU A 144 21.13 -25.07 21.63
CA LEU A 144 22.00 -25.04 20.45
C LEU A 144 22.89 -26.30 20.40
N PRO A 145 22.91 -27.09 19.31
CA PRO A 145 23.88 -28.18 19.18
C PRO A 145 25.25 -27.63 18.81
N THR A 146 26.26 -28.01 19.58
CA THR A 146 27.68 -27.65 19.40
C THR A 146 28.42 -28.67 18.54
N THR A 147 28.39 -28.54 17.20
CA THR A 147 29.45 -29.08 16.31
C THR A 147 29.61 -28.21 15.06
N PRO A 148 30.84 -28.07 14.50
CA PRO A 148 31.08 -27.23 13.33
C PRO A 148 30.51 -27.86 12.05
N PRO A 149 29.75 -27.11 11.22
CA PRO A 149 29.14 -27.65 10.00
C PRO A 149 30.17 -27.82 8.87
N ASP A 150 30.16 -28.99 8.23
CA ASP A 150 30.91 -29.27 7.00
C ASP A 150 30.45 -28.40 5.80
N LEU A 151 31.25 -28.34 4.75
CA LEU A 151 31.05 -27.49 3.56
C LEU A 151 29.67 -27.65 2.90
N ILE A 152 29.08 -28.86 2.94
CA ILE A 152 27.76 -29.15 2.37
C ILE A 152 26.63 -28.52 3.22
N THR A 153 26.77 -28.53 4.55
CA THR A 153 25.85 -27.86 5.47
C THR A 153 25.94 -26.33 5.36
N LEU A 154 27.10 -25.77 5.04
CA LEU A 154 27.25 -24.33 4.77
C LEU A 154 26.54 -23.91 3.48
N VAL A 155 26.63 -24.69 2.41
CA VAL A 155 25.95 -24.41 1.13
C VAL A 155 24.43 -24.56 1.28
N MET A 156 23.95 -25.57 2.00
CA MET A 156 22.52 -25.72 2.35
C MET A 156 22.04 -24.59 3.26
N ALA A 157 22.84 -24.12 4.22
CA ALA A 157 22.52 -22.99 5.06
C ALA A 157 22.48 -21.67 4.28
N ILE A 158 23.35 -21.48 3.28
CA ILE A 158 23.31 -20.31 2.38
C ILE A 158 22.06 -20.37 1.48
N TRP A 159 21.72 -21.54 0.92
CA TRP A 159 20.50 -21.70 0.13
C TRP A 159 19.25 -21.49 0.97
N ASN A 160 19.21 -22.07 2.18
CA ASN A 160 18.11 -21.91 3.12
C ASN A 160 18.05 -20.49 3.68
N THR A 161 19.15 -19.75 3.86
CA THR A 161 19.12 -18.32 4.24
C THR A 161 18.68 -17.43 3.08
N ILE A 162 18.97 -17.76 1.83
CA ILE A 162 18.40 -17.07 0.65
C ILE A 162 16.89 -17.37 0.51
N LEU A 163 16.47 -18.60 0.79
CA LEU A 163 15.05 -18.99 0.78
C LEU A 163 14.29 -18.38 1.97
N LEU A 164 14.91 -18.37 3.16
CA LEU A 164 14.40 -17.76 4.37
C LEU A 164 14.41 -16.25 4.28
N THR A 165 15.36 -15.58 3.61
CA THR A 165 15.29 -14.12 3.39
C THR A 165 14.11 -13.75 2.48
N LYS A 166 13.80 -14.55 1.46
CA LYS A 166 12.56 -14.39 0.67
C LYS A 166 11.31 -14.66 1.50
N CYS A 167 11.32 -15.68 2.34
CA CYS A 167 10.20 -16.01 3.22
C CYS A 167 10.02 -14.96 4.33
N LEU A 168 11.12 -14.45 4.91
CA LEU A 168 11.19 -13.38 5.89
C LEU A 168 10.82 -12.04 5.27
N THR A 169 11.04 -11.77 3.99
CA THR A 169 10.46 -10.58 3.32
C THR A 169 8.95 -10.67 3.15
N SER A 170 8.39 -11.87 3.03
CA SER A 170 6.93 -12.08 2.97
C SER A 170 6.31 -12.06 4.37
N ILE A 171 6.99 -12.63 5.37
CA ILE A 171 6.58 -12.59 6.77
C ILE A 171 6.76 -11.18 7.33
N SER A 172 7.85 -10.46 7.02
CA SER A 172 8.03 -9.05 7.41
C SER A 172 6.99 -8.14 6.78
N LYS A 173 6.54 -8.41 5.55
CA LYS A 173 5.36 -7.73 4.98
C LYS A 173 4.11 -7.96 5.83
N ILE A 174 3.88 -9.18 6.33
CA ILE A 174 2.72 -9.52 7.18
C ILE A 174 2.81 -8.84 8.56
N TRP A 175 3.98 -8.84 9.21
CA TRP A 175 4.17 -8.17 10.50
C TRP A 175 4.14 -6.64 10.37
N LEU A 176 4.71 -6.09 9.28
CA LEU A 176 4.59 -4.66 8.96
C LEU A 176 3.15 -4.27 8.66
N GLN A 177 2.35 -5.10 8.00
CA GLN A 177 0.94 -4.81 7.72
C GLN A 177 0.11 -4.68 9.01
N LYS A 178 0.40 -5.51 10.01
CA LYS A 178 -0.36 -5.56 11.27
C LYS A 178 -0.07 -4.34 12.16
N ASP A 179 1.18 -3.90 12.23
CA ASP A 179 1.57 -2.67 12.94
C ASP A 179 1.22 -1.40 12.15
N TYR A 180 1.19 -1.49 10.82
CA TYR A 180 0.79 -0.41 9.91
C TYR A 180 -0.70 -0.05 10.04
N ASN A 181 -1.59 -1.05 10.13
CA ASN A 181 -3.02 -0.82 10.36
C ASN A 181 -3.30 -0.21 11.75
N GLN A 182 -2.41 -0.41 12.73
CA GLN A 182 -2.56 0.12 14.10
C GLN A 182 -2.10 1.59 14.26
N LEU A 183 -1.46 2.16 13.23
CA LEU A 183 -0.94 3.53 13.21
C LEU A 183 -1.61 4.42 12.14
N TYR A 184 -2.53 3.86 11.35
CA TYR A 184 -3.29 4.60 10.35
C TYR A 184 -4.29 5.53 11.07
N ASP A 185 -4.14 6.83 10.88
CA ASP A 185 -5.12 7.83 11.36
C ASP A 185 -6.38 7.67 10.50
N SER A 186 -7.47 7.23 11.13
CA SER A 186 -8.81 6.93 10.60
C SER A 186 -9.55 8.14 9.98
N ARG A 187 -8.82 9.22 9.71
CA ARG A 187 -9.36 10.42 9.06
C ARG A 187 -9.25 10.36 7.54
N GLY A 188 -8.60 9.31 7.02
CA GLY A 188 -8.22 8.99 5.63
C GLY A 188 -7.74 10.12 4.70
N SER A 189 -7.47 11.30 5.26
CA SER A 189 -6.80 12.42 4.61
C SER A 189 -5.28 12.20 4.52
N GLN A 190 -4.75 11.11 5.06
CA GLN A 190 -3.33 10.76 4.99
C GLN A 190 -3.04 9.69 3.94
N CYS A 191 -1.89 9.84 3.30
CA CYS A 191 -1.34 8.80 2.44
C CYS A 191 -0.94 7.60 3.28
N GLY A 192 -1.62 6.47 3.11
CA GLY A 192 -1.32 5.25 3.85
C GLY A 192 0.17 4.89 3.84
N PHE A 193 0.85 4.96 2.70
CA PHE A 193 2.25 4.54 2.62
C PHE A 193 3.25 5.44 3.38
N CYS A 194 3.02 6.75 3.46
CA CYS A 194 3.97 7.68 4.11
C CYS A 194 3.42 8.42 5.33
N LEU A 195 2.13 8.25 5.63
CA LEU A 195 1.40 8.83 6.77
C LEU A 195 1.47 10.36 6.84
N ILE A 196 1.59 11.00 5.68
CA ILE A 196 1.53 12.47 5.55
C ILE A 196 0.19 12.81 4.90
N ASP A 197 -0.41 13.93 5.30
CA ASP A 197 -1.66 14.46 4.74
C ASP A 197 -1.56 14.64 3.21
N TYR A 198 -2.60 14.24 2.50
CA TYR A 198 -2.82 14.64 1.12
C TYR A 198 -3.06 16.16 1.05
N SER A 199 -2.76 16.74 -0.10
CA SER A 199 -3.11 18.13 -0.37
C SER A 199 -3.31 18.35 -1.87
N GLU A 200 -4.06 19.39 -2.24
CA GLU A 200 -4.22 19.79 -3.64
C GLU A 200 -2.93 20.36 -4.25
N SER A 201 -2.09 20.97 -3.39
CA SER A 201 -0.75 21.43 -3.74
C SER A 201 0.23 21.17 -2.58
N PRO A 202 1.50 20.83 -2.88
CA PRO A 202 2.08 20.62 -4.22
C PRO A 202 1.63 19.30 -4.86
N GLU A 203 1.82 19.14 -6.19
CA GLU A 203 1.39 17.93 -6.94
C GLU A 203 1.91 16.60 -6.37
N SER A 204 3.06 16.64 -5.69
CA SER A 204 3.68 15.51 -5.01
C SER A 204 2.87 15.01 -3.80
N ARG A 205 1.92 15.80 -3.32
CA ARG A 205 1.01 15.44 -2.23
C ARG A 205 -0.40 15.12 -2.70
N ASN A 206 -0.73 15.33 -3.97
CA ASN A 206 -2.04 14.96 -4.50
C ASN A 206 -2.27 13.45 -4.37
N PRO A 207 -3.47 13.02 -3.94
CA PRO A 207 -3.81 11.61 -3.92
C PRO A 207 -3.90 11.09 -5.36
N ARG A 208 -3.25 9.95 -5.59
CA ARG A 208 -3.20 9.21 -6.84
C ARG A 208 -3.81 7.85 -6.63
N ILE A 209 -4.83 7.51 -7.40
CA ILE A 209 -5.55 6.25 -7.24
C ILE A 209 -4.99 5.17 -8.17
N LEU A 210 -4.76 3.98 -7.64
CA LEU A 210 -4.33 2.80 -8.37
C LEU A 210 -5.56 2.15 -9.02
N THR A 211 -5.81 2.42 -10.29
CA THR A 211 -7.12 2.15 -10.95
C THR A 211 -7.54 0.68 -10.99
N ARG A 212 -6.63 -0.27 -10.75
CA ARG A 212 -6.96 -1.70 -10.72
C ARG A 212 -7.47 -2.19 -9.37
N CYS A 213 -7.15 -1.51 -8.27
CA CYS A 213 -7.56 -1.93 -6.93
C CYS A 213 -8.27 -0.84 -6.12
N GLY A 214 -8.12 0.44 -6.46
CA GLY A 214 -8.85 1.53 -5.81
C GLY A 214 -8.14 2.19 -4.65
N HIS A 215 -6.99 1.66 -4.24
CA HIS A 215 -6.19 2.28 -3.19
C HIS A 215 -5.48 3.54 -3.70
N SER A 216 -5.27 4.51 -2.81
CA SER A 216 -4.58 5.76 -3.15
C SER A 216 -3.21 5.89 -2.47
N LEU A 217 -2.30 6.59 -3.15
CA LEU A 217 -0.96 6.97 -2.68
C LEU A 217 -0.73 8.44 -3.03
N CYS A 218 0.16 9.16 -2.34
CA CYS A 218 0.48 10.53 -2.76
C CYS A 218 1.39 10.50 -4.00
N GLY A 219 1.40 11.59 -4.78
CA GLY A 219 2.22 11.72 -5.99
C GLY A 219 3.70 11.39 -5.78
N ASN A 220 4.29 11.79 -4.65
CA ASN A 220 5.68 11.50 -4.29
C ASN A 220 5.90 10.00 -4.05
N CYS A 221 4.98 9.34 -3.34
CA CYS A 221 5.06 7.89 -3.09
C CYS A 221 4.91 7.11 -4.40
N VAL A 222 3.98 7.52 -5.27
CA VAL A 222 3.85 6.95 -6.63
C VAL A 222 5.15 7.09 -7.40
N GLN A 223 5.76 8.28 -7.41
CA GLN A 223 7.02 8.53 -8.11
C GLN A 223 8.18 7.66 -7.58
N LYS A 224 8.25 7.45 -6.27
CA LYS A 224 9.26 6.58 -5.66
C LYS A 224 9.03 5.11 -5.97
N LEU A 225 7.77 4.65 -5.94
CA LEU A 225 7.41 3.24 -6.12
C LEU A 225 7.43 2.80 -7.59
N ILE A 226 7.08 3.68 -8.52
CA ILE A 226 7.19 3.39 -9.95
C ILE A 226 8.68 3.23 -10.32
N GLY A 227 9.55 4.09 -9.78
CA GLY A 227 10.99 4.04 -10.03
C GLY A 227 11.31 3.96 -11.52
N PHE A 228 11.98 2.87 -11.94
CA PHE A 228 12.27 2.56 -13.35
C PHE A 228 11.22 1.66 -14.03
N TYR A 229 10.27 1.12 -13.28
CA TYR A 229 9.23 0.26 -13.80
C TYR A 229 8.10 1.09 -14.42
N ARG A 230 7.35 0.53 -15.37
CA ARG A 230 6.16 1.19 -15.95
C ARG A 230 4.86 0.83 -15.22
N TYR A 231 4.97 0.29 -14.00
CA TYR A 231 3.86 -0.20 -13.19
C TYR A 231 4.22 -0.15 -11.71
N ILE A 232 3.20 -0.23 -10.84
CA ILE A 232 3.32 -0.22 -9.38
C ILE A 232 2.58 -1.44 -8.82
N PHE A 233 3.20 -2.14 -7.88
CA PHE A 233 2.49 -3.06 -6.99
C PHE A 233 1.83 -2.26 -5.87
N CYS A 234 0.52 -2.40 -5.70
CA CYS A 234 -0.18 -1.77 -4.59
C CYS A 234 0.39 -2.28 -3.26
N PRO A 235 0.89 -1.41 -2.36
CA PRO A 235 1.46 -1.85 -1.09
C PRO A 235 0.43 -2.42 -0.11
N PHE A 236 -0.87 -2.30 -0.41
CA PHE A 236 -1.96 -2.72 0.47
C PHE A 236 -2.61 -4.04 0.06
N CYS A 237 -2.53 -4.42 -1.22
CA CYS A 237 -3.21 -5.60 -1.76
C CYS A 237 -2.45 -6.29 -2.92
N ASP A 238 -1.19 -5.92 -3.17
CA ASP A 238 -0.30 -6.46 -4.20
C ASP A 238 -0.84 -6.42 -5.66
N THR A 239 -1.95 -5.73 -5.90
CA THR A 239 -2.51 -5.57 -7.25
C THR A 239 -1.65 -4.63 -8.09
N ILE A 240 -1.29 -5.06 -9.30
CA ILE A 240 -0.53 -4.25 -10.24
C ILE A 240 -1.40 -3.15 -10.86
N SER A 241 -0.91 -1.92 -10.84
CA SER A 241 -1.50 -0.78 -11.55
C SER A 241 -0.48 -0.07 -12.42
N ILE A 242 -0.91 0.33 -13.61
CA ILE A 242 -0.09 1.08 -14.58
C ILE A 242 -0.47 2.56 -14.54
N GLU A 243 -1.77 2.84 -14.47
CA GLU A 243 -2.31 4.19 -14.44
C GLU A 243 -2.57 4.64 -13.01
N THR A 244 -2.10 5.84 -12.68
CA THR A 244 -2.27 6.46 -11.35
C THR A 244 -2.78 7.91 -11.48
N PRO A 245 -4.00 8.12 -11.98
CA PRO A 245 -4.60 9.45 -12.09
C PRO A 245 -4.82 10.09 -10.71
N LYS A 246 -5.14 11.40 -10.67
CA LYS A 246 -5.56 12.07 -9.44
C LYS A 246 -6.86 11.39 -8.93
N ASN A 247 -6.98 11.18 -7.62
CA ASN A 247 -8.25 10.79 -7.00
C ASN A 247 -9.08 12.05 -6.78
N TYR A 248 -9.96 12.39 -7.73
CA TYR A 248 -10.69 13.66 -7.69
C TYR A 248 -11.71 13.73 -6.55
N LEU A 249 -12.34 12.61 -6.23
CA LEU A 249 -13.29 12.54 -5.10
C LEU A 249 -12.58 12.76 -3.77
N LEU A 250 -11.43 12.10 -3.55
CA LEU A 250 -10.65 12.34 -2.34
C LEU A 250 -10.06 13.76 -2.27
N LEU A 251 -9.72 14.36 -3.43
CA LEU A 251 -9.32 15.78 -3.48
C LEU A 251 -10.45 16.72 -3.07
N GLU A 252 -11.70 16.40 -3.39
CA GLU A 252 -12.87 17.17 -2.96
C GLU A 252 -13.07 17.06 -1.45
N MET A 253 -12.93 15.86 -0.88
CA MET A 253 -13.09 15.64 0.56
C MET A 253 -12.06 16.36 1.43
N ILE A 254 -10.85 16.62 0.92
CA ILE A 254 -9.77 17.24 1.72
C ILE A 254 -9.67 18.76 1.55
N LYS A 255 -10.54 19.38 0.74
CA LYS A 255 -10.61 20.85 0.59
C LYS A 255 -11.18 21.51 1.85
#